data_AF-A0A931GVK8-F1
#
_entry.id   AF-A0A931GVK8-F1
#
_cell.length_a   1.000
_cell.length_b   1.000
_cell.length_c   1.000
_cell.angle_alpha   90.00
_cell.angle_beta   90.00
_cell.angle_gamma   90.00
#
_symmetry.space_group_name_H-M   'P 1'
#
loop_
_entity.id
_entity.type
_entity.pdbx_description
1 polymer ?
#
loop_
_entity_poly.entity_id
_entity_poly.type
_entity_poly.pdbx_seq_one_letter_code
_entity_poly.pdbx_strand_id
1 'polypeptide(L)'
;MTAPIDLAPFIKAYDVRGLVGSQLTAEVVEALGAAFVDEVDAVGMDVVVGYDMRDSSPGFAAAFAAGAQARGGNVVSIGLCSTDETYFASGLFDAPAAMFTASHNPASYNGIKFSRAGAQGISFDTGLKAIRDRAQDYLAGAIEPVQHPGTFRSVDVIADYAAYLRSLVDLSGIRPIRVVVDAGNGMGGMTVPAVLGTAAGLPALPIEIIPLYFDLDGTFPNHEANPLDPANIIDLQKAVVEHGADLGLAFDGDADRCFVVDENGDGVTPSAVAAVVALREITRVRSLQPAGDIVVLHNLITSHIVPETIEAAGAVAVRTRVGHSLIKDQMRITGAIFGGEHSAHYYFRDFWGADNGMLAAMHFMAEFGAQADAVSAISTHYTPYALSGEINSTVTDIPAAYDRIVEAYTALGVFDELDGLTVTGTVSQDEPFWWFNVRPSNTEPLLRLNVEAGTPAVMERIRDAVLDLIRE
;
A
#
# COMPACT_ATOMS: atom_id res chain seq x y z
N MET A 1 38.84 6.07 -8.91
CA MET A 1 37.92 4.94 -9.05
C MET A 1 37.09 4.91 -7.78
N THR A 2 35.82 5.29 -7.89
CA THR A 2 34.83 5.09 -6.82
C THR A 2 34.71 3.60 -6.55
N ALA A 3 34.49 3.21 -5.29
CA ALA A 3 34.25 1.81 -4.96
C ALA A 3 33.02 1.31 -5.76
N PRO A 4 32.97 0.02 -6.16
CA PRO A 4 31.80 -0.54 -6.79
C PRO A 4 30.58 -0.36 -5.87
N ILE A 5 29.46 0.09 -6.43
CA ILE A 5 28.20 0.22 -5.68
C ILE A 5 27.69 -1.20 -5.38
N ASP A 6 27.50 -1.51 -4.11
CA ASP A 6 26.81 -2.73 -3.66
C ASP A 6 25.30 -2.47 -3.65
N LEU A 7 24.54 -3.25 -4.41
CA LEU A 7 23.08 -3.12 -4.51
C LEU A 7 22.32 -3.74 -3.33
N ALA A 8 22.94 -4.64 -2.56
CA ALA A 8 22.28 -5.35 -1.47
C ALA A 8 21.68 -4.46 -0.36
N PRO A 9 22.27 -3.32 0.03
CA PRO A 9 21.73 -2.46 1.09
C PRO A 9 20.40 -1.77 0.76
N PHE A 10 20.06 -1.62 -0.53
CA PHE A 10 18.90 -0.84 -0.99
C PHE A 10 17.97 -1.61 -1.95
N ILE A 11 18.25 -2.88 -2.21
CA ILE A 11 17.32 -3.83 -2.83
C ILE A 11 16.99 -4.90 -1.81
N LYS A 12 15.79 -4.78 -1.20
CA LYS A 12 15.38 -5.58 -0.03
C LYS A 12 14.27 -6.57 -0.40
N ALA A 13 13.33 -6.81 0.51
CA ALA A 13 12.35 -7.90 0.42
C ALA A 13 11.35 -7.75 -0.75
N TYR A 14 10.95 -6.52 -1.08
CA TYR A 14 9.81 -6.30 -1.98
C TYR A 14 9.95 -5.11 -2.95
N ASP A 15 10.93 -4.21 -2.75
CA ASP A 15 11.20 -3.10 -3.66
C ASP A 15 12.69 -2.69 -3.69
N VAL A 16 12.99 -1.81 -4.64
CA VAL A 16 14.24 -1.04 -4.69
C VAL A 16 13.97 0.32 -4.04
N ARG A 17 14.76 0.72 -3.04
CA ARG A 17 14.59 2.01 -2.35
C ARG A 17 15.91 2.54 -1.83
N GLY A 18 16.35 3.70 -2.33
CA GLY A 18 17.65 4.25 -1.98
C GLY A 18 17.72 5.77 -2.07
N LEU A 19 18.78 6.32 -1.47
CA LEU A 19 19.11 7.74 -1.54
C LEU A 19 19.55 8.13 -2.96
N VAL A 20 18.92 9.18 -3.49
CA VAL A 20 19.24 9.74 -4.80
C VAL A 20 20.68 10.28 -4.82
N GLY A 21 21.41 9.96 -5.88
CA GLY A 21 22.78 10.46 -6.10
C GLY A 21 23.88 9.75 -5.30
N SER A 22 23.53 8.81 -4.41
CA SER A 22 24.51 7.98 -3.69
C SER A 22 24.25 6.48 -3.84
N GLN A 23 23.03 6.03 -3.61
CA GLN A 23 22.62 4.62 -3.78
C GLN A 23 21.93 4.42 -5.13
N LEU A 24 20.97 5.28 -5.45
CA LEU A 24 20.30 5.30 -6.74
C LEU A 24 20.92 6.37 -7.63
N THR A 25 21.60 5.91 -8.68
CA THR A 25 22.18 6.74 -9.75
C THR A 25 21.61 6.31 -11.10
N ALA A 26 21.80 7.11 -12.14
CA ALA A 26 21.33 6.77 -13.48
C ALA A 26 21.95 5.45 -13.99
N GLU A 27 23.22 5.21 -13.69
CA GLU A 27 23.94 3.99 -14.07
C GLU A 27 23.37 2.74 -13.38
N VAL A 28 23.03 2.86 -12.09
CA VAL A 28 22.36 1.78 -11.34
C VAL A 28 20.98 1.49 -11.94
N VAL A 29 20.22 2.53 -12.25
CA VAL A 29 18.87 2.38 -12.80
C VAL A 29 18.87 1.82 -14.23
N GLU A 30 19.84 2.21 -15.05
CA GLU A 30 20.05 1.63 -16.38
C GLU A 30 20.38 0.13 -16.28
N ALA A 31 21.29 -0.26 -15.37
CA ALA A 31 21.61 -1.66 -15.12
C ALA A 31 20.40 -2.47 -14.61
N LEU A 32 19.55 -1.86 -13.76
CA LEU A 32 18.30 -2.47 -13.31
C LEU A 32 17.28 -2.64 -14.44
N GLY A 33 17.20 -1.69 -15.38
CA GLY A 33 16.37 -1.80 -16.58
C GLY A 33 16.77 -2.96 -17.48
N ALA A 34 18.07 -3.11 -17.72
CA ALA A 34 18.62 -4.24 -18.46
C ALA A 34 18.31 -5.57 -17.74
N ALA A 35 18.63 -5.65 -16.45
CA ALA A 35 18.41 -6.84 -15.64
C ALA A 35 16.94 -7.24 -15.51
N PHE A 36 16.03 -6.26 -15.46
CA PHE A 36 14.60 -6.51 -15.39
C PHE A 36 14.09 -7.19 -16.65
N VAL A 37 14.45 -6.69 -17.84
CA VAL A 37 14.08 -7.29 -19.12
C VAL A 37 14.56 -8.74 -19.23
N ASP A 38 15.77 -9.03 -18.78
CA ASP A 38 16.31 -10.39 -18.77
C ASP A 38 15.64 -11.30 -17.72
N GLU A 39 15.21 -10.77 -16.57
CA GLU A 39 14.53 -11.58 -15.54
C GLU A 39 13.09 -11.94 -15.90
N VAL A 40 12.40 -11.04 -16.61
CA VAL A 40 11.00 -11.26 -17.00
C VAL A 40 10.86 -11.75 -18.44
N ASP A 41 11.97 -12.12 -19.07
CA ASP A 41 12.05 -12.63 -20.45
C ASP A 41 11.35 -11.71 -21.48
N ALA A 42 11.45 -10.39 -21.32
CA ALA A 42 10.70 -9.40 -22.11
C ALA A 42 11.37 -8.98 -23.43
N VAL A 43 12.23 -9.81 -24.02
CA VAL A 43 12.87 -9.50 -25.31
C VAL A 43 11.79 -9.42 -26.41
N GLY A 44 11.66 -8.25 -27.03
CA GLY A 44 10.63 -7.97 -28.04
C GLY A 44 9.23 -7.77 -27.48
N MET A 45 9.07 -7.77 -26.15
CA MET A 45 7.78 -7.56 -25.46
C MET A 45 7.68 -6.14 -24.91
N ASP A 46 6.46 -5.69 -24.64
CA ASP A 46 6.21 -4.40 -24.00
C ASP A 46 6.67 -4.41 -22.54
N VAL A 47 7.21 -3.28 -22.09
CA VAL A 47 7.63 -3.00 -20.71
C VAL A 47 7.09 -1.63 -20.31
N VAL A 48 6.13 -1.59 -19.39
CA VAL A 48 5.51 -0.35 -18.93
C VAL A 48 6.45 0.38 -17.97
N VAL A 49 6.61 1.69 -18.17
CA VAL A 49 7.43 2.55 -17.31
C VAL A 49 6.64 3.79 -16.93
N GLY A 50 6.37 3.94 -15.64
CA GLY A 50 5.67 5.07 -15.04
C GLY A 50 6.49 5.69 -13.92
N TYR A 51 6.16 6.92 -13.52
CA TYR A 51 6.91 7.61 -12.47
C TYR A 51 6.09 8.63 -11.68
N ASP A 52 6.42 8.82 -10.40
CA ASP A 52 5.80 9.84 -9.53
C ASP A 52 6.40 11.24 -9.75
N MET A 53 5.87 12.24 -9.04
CA MET A 53 6.26 13.65 -9.14
C MET A 53 7.63 14.00 -8.56
N ARG A 54 8.44 13.04 -8.09
CA ARG A 54 9.78 13.33 -7.55
C ARG A 54 10.69 13.89 -8.64
N ASP A 55 11.51 14.89 -8.32
CA ASP A 55 12.42 15.52 -9.29
C ASP A 55 13.36 14.53 -10.01
N SER A 56 13.76 13.46 -9.31
CA SER A 56 14.66 12.42 -9.85
C SER A 56 13.95 11.39 -10.74
N SER A 57 12.63 11.26 -10.62
CA SER A 57 11.82 10.21 -11.24
C SER A 57 11.86 10.24 -12.78
N PRO A 58 11.69 11.39 -13.48
CA PRO A 58 11.79 11.44 -14.94
C PRO A 58 13.15 10.99 -15.48
N GLY A 59 14.24 11.36 -14.80
CA GLY A 59 15.60 10.98 -15.19
C GLY A 59 15.87 9.48 -15.00
N PHE A 60 15.38 8.91 -13.90
CA PHE A 60 15.48 7.47 -13.66
C PHE A 60 14.63 6.65 -14.61
N ALA A 61 13.40 7.08 -14.91
CA ALA A 61 12.57 6.42 -15.92
C ALA A 61 13.26 6.38 -17.30
N ALA A 62 13.93 7.46 -17.71
CA ALA A 62 14.70 7.50 -18.95
C ALA A 62 15.93 6.58 -18.92
N ALA A 63 16.68 6.55 -17.81
CA ALA A 63 17.83 5.65 -17.66
C ALA A 63 17.41 4.18 -17.70
N PHE A 64 16.32 3.83 -17.03
CA PHE A 64 15.74 2.49 -17.06
C PHE A 64 15.31 2.09 -18.46
N ALA A 65 14.65 3.01 -19.18
CA ALA A 65 14.24 2.79 -20.56
C ALA A 65 15.44 2.46 -21.46
N ALA A 66 16.56 3.17 -21.31
CA ALA A 66 17.78 2.90 -22.06
C ALA A 66 18.31 1.48 -21.82
N GLY A 67 18.40 1.06 -20.56
CA GLY A 67 18.84 -0.30 -20.20
C GLY A 67 17.88 -1.39 -20.69
N ALA A 68 16.57 -1.17 -20.53
CA ALA A 68 15.54 -2.09 -20.99
C ALA A 68 15.58 -2.26 -22.52
N GLN A 69 15.68 -1.15 -23.27
CA GLN A 69 15.79 -1.19 -24.74
C GLN A 69 17.08 -1.85 -25.20
N ALA A 70 18.22 -1.62 -24.52
CA ALA A 70 19.48 -2.28 -24.84
C ALA A 70 19.35 -3.82 -24.74
N ARG A 71 18.50 -4.33 -23.85
CA ARG A 71 18.19 -5.76 -23.71
C ARG A 71 16.97 -6.22 -24.50
N GLY A 72 16.38 -5.36 -25.32
CA GLY A 72 15.33 -5.72 -26.28
C GLY A 72 13.90 -5.49 -25.81
N GLY A 73 13.68 -4.92 -24.62
CA GLY A 73 12.35 -4.57 -24.13
C GLY A 73 11.76 -3.34 -24.85
N ASN A 74 10.53 -3.43 -25.33
CA ASN A 74 9.80 -2.32 -25.94
C ASN A 74 9.19 -1.44 -24.85
N VAL A 75 9.80 -0.30 -24.55
CA VAL A 75 9.37 0.59 -23.48
C VAL A 75 8.07 1.30 -23.87
N VAL A 76 7.08 1.19 -22.97
CA VAL A 76 5.80 1.90 -22.99
C VAL A 76 5.81 2.88 -21.83
N SER A 77 6.21 4.11 -22.10
CA SER A 77 6.23 5.14 -21.07
C SER A 77 4.83 5.71 -20.86
N ILE A 78 4.30 5.56 -19.64
CA ILE A 78 3.04 6.20 -19.23
C ILE A 78 3.26 7.55 -18.54
N GLY A 79 4.51 8.00 -18.46
CA GLY A 79 4.86 9.31 -17.95
C GLY A 79 4.58 9.44 -16.44
N LEU A 80 4.10 10.62 -16.07
CA LEU A 80 3.71 10.97 -14.71
C LEU A 80 2.41 10.24 -14.37
N CYS A 81 2.46 9.34 -13.38
CA CYS A 81 1.35 8.48 -13.00
C CYS A 81 1.39 8.15 -11.51
N SER A 82 0.30 7.64 -10.94
CA SER A 82 0.33 6.99 -9.64
C SER A 82 0.81 5.54 -9.74
N THR A 83 1.12 4.91 -8.60
CA THR A 83 1.51 3.50 -8.56
C THR A 83 0.38 2.59 -9.02
N ASP A 84 -0.84 2.88 -8.58
CA ASP A 84 -2.02 2.12 -8.99
C ASP A 84 -2.38 2.31 -10.48
N GLU A 85 -2.10 3.47 -11.07
CA GLU A 85 -2.19 3.68 -12.53
C GLU A 85 -1.15 2.86 -13.30
N THR A 86 0.07 2.68 -12.77
CA THR A 86 1.06 1.76 -13.36
C THR A 86 0.58 0.31 -13.32
N TYR A 87 -0.07 -0.11 -12.23
CA TYR A 87 -0.68 -1.44 -12.15
C TYR A 87 -1.83 -1.61 -13.14
N PHE A 88 -2.66 -0.58 -13.31
CA PHE A 88 -3.68 -0.56 -14.36
C PHE A 88 -3.07 -0.75 -15.75
N ALA A 89 -2.04 0.01 -16.11
CA ALA A 89 -1.36 -0.12 -17.40
C ALA A 89 -0.73 -1.50 -17.59
N SER A 90 -0.08 -2.04 -16.56
CA SER A 90 0.47 -3.41 -16.56
C SER A 90 -0.61 -4.47 -16.80
N GLY A 91 -1.78 -4.29 -16.17
CA GLY A 91 -2.95 -5.14 -16.33
C GLY A 91 -3.59 -5.04 -17.71
N LEU A 92 -3.77 -3.81 -18.22
CA LEU A 92 -4.38 -3.50 -19.50
C LEU A 92 -3.56 -4.02 -20.69
N PHE A 93 -2.24 -3.82 -20.65
CA PHE A 93 -1.33 -4.24 -21.71
C PHE A 93 -0.81 -5.68 -21.53
N ASP A 94 -1.15 -6.34 -20.41
CA ASP A 94 -0.58 -7.64 -20.00
C ASP A 94 0.96 -7.64 -20.11
N ALA A 95 1.57 -6.60 -19.54
CA ALA A 95 2.99 -6.31 -19.70
C ALA A 95 3.68 -6.07 -18.35
N PRO A 96 4.94 -6.51 -18.16
CA PRO A 96 5.72 -6.18 -16.98
C PRO A 96 5.88 -4.67 -16.82
N ALA A 97 5.98 -4.18 -15.58
CA ALA A 97 6.05 -2.76 -15.31
C ALA A 97 7.11 -2.38 -14.26
N ALA A 98 7.62 -1.17 -14.40
CA ALA A 98 8.48 -0.50 -13.43
C ALA A 98 7.89 0.88 -13.10
N MET A 99 7.55 1.10 -11.83
CA MET A 99 7.08 2.37 -11.31
C MET A 99 8.21 3.04 -10.51
N PHE A 100 8.63 4.24 -10.91
CA PHE A 100 9.62 5.04 -10.18
C PHE A 100 8.94 5.83 -9.07
N THR A 101 9.25 5.46 -7.84
CA THR A 101 8.66 6.03 -6.63
C THR A 101 9.43 5.58 -5.39
N ALA A 102 9.43 6.41 -4.35
CA ALA A 102 9.74 5.96 -2.98
C ALA A 102 8.53 6.03 -2.05
N SER A 103 7.32 5.96 -2.60
CA SER A 103 6.04 6.06 -1.90
C SER A 103 6.05 7.24 -0.93
N HIS A 104 6.03 6.96 0.37
CA HIS A 104 5.97 7.96 1.43
C HIS A 104 7.32 8.37 2.04
N ASN A 105 8.44 7.83 1.56
CA ASN A 105 9.75 8.23 2.09
C ASN A 105 10.05 9.71 1.77
N PRO A 106 10.93 10.36 2.54
CA PRO A 106 11.34 11.75 2.30
C PRO A 106 11.82 12.01 0.86
N ALA A 107 11.83 13.29 0.46
CA ALA A 107 12.21 13.73 -0.90
C ALA A 107 13.60 13.25 -1.37
N SER A 108 14.52 12.98 -0.43
CA SER A 108 15.88 12.48 -0.73
C SER A 108 15.92 11.02 -1.23
N TYR A 109 14.82 10.29 -1.14
CA TYR A 109 14.68 8.92 -1.62
C TYR A 109 13.99 8.84 -2.98
N ASN A 110 14.34 7.81 -3.74
CA ASN A 110 13.53 7.29 -4.83
C ASN A 110 13.63 5.74 -4.81
N GLY A 111 13.01 5.08 -5.78
CA GLY A 111 12.92 3.64 -5.81
C GLY A 111 12.28 3.12 -7.09
N ILE A 112 12.13 1.79 -7.15
CA ILE A 112 11.45 1.11 -8.24
C ILE A 112 10.55 0.03 -7.64
N LYS A 113 9.26 0.10 -7.95
CA LYS A 113 8.31 -1.01 -7.75
C LYS A 113 8.20 -1.80 -9.05
N PHE A 114 8.60 -3.07 -9.03
CA PHE A 114 8.52 -3.96 -10.18
C PHE A 114 7.28 -4.84 -10.12
N SER A 115 6.68 -5.09 -11.29
CA SER A 115 5.67 -6.13 -11.48
C SER A 115 5.91 -6.93 -12.75
N ARG A 116 5.54 -8.21 -12.73
CA ARG A 116 5.37 -9.00 -13.96
C ARG A 116 4.08 -8.55 -14.68
N ALA A 117 3.86 -9.11 -15.86
CA ALA A 117 2.62 -8.92 -16.61
C ALA A 117 1.37 -9.16 -15.74
N GLY A 118 0.34 -8.33 -15.94
CA GLY A 118 -0.87 -8.39 -15.13
C GLY A 118 -0.69 -7.87 -13.70
N ALA A 119 0.19 -6.88 -13.49
CA ALA A 119 0.49 -6.28 -12.18
C ALA A 119 0.93 -7.27 -11.08
N GLN A 120 1.39 -8.46 -11.46
CA GLN A 120 1.82 -9.47 -10.49
C GLN A 120 3.08 -9.00 -9.75
N GLY A 121 3.05 -9.06 -8.41
CA GLY A 121 4.16 -8.62 -7.57
C GLY A 121 5.46 -9.39 -7.84
N ILE A 122 6.58 -8.70 -7.67
CA ILE A 122 7.92 -9.31 -7.61
C ILE A 122 8.47 -9.08 -6.21
N SER A 123 8.87 -10.17 -5.55
CA SER A 123 9.56 -10.14 -4.27
C SER A 123 10.99 -10.62 -4.44
N PHE A 124 11.78 -10.52 -3.37
CA PHE A 124 13.13 -11.06 -3.32
C PHE A 124 13.20 -12.52 -3.77
N ASP A 125 12.24 -13.34 -3.33
CA ASP A 125 12.18 -14.77 -3.62
C ASP A 125 11.59 -15.10 -5.00
N THR A 126 10.90 -14.15 -5.65
CA THR A 126 10.18 -14.38 -6.93
C THR A 126 10.76 -13.63 -8.14
N GLY A 127 11.87 -12.90 -7.96
CA GLY A 127 12.63 -12.32 -9.07
C GLY A 127 13.55 -11.15 -8.69
N LEU A 128 13.25 -10.42 -7.62
CA LEU A 128 13.99 -9.20 -7.28
C LEU A 128 15.46 -9.47 -6.92
N LYS A 129 15.75 -10.61 -6.26
CA LYS A 129 17.14 -11.06 -6.04
C LYS A 129 17.88 -11.26 -7.36
N ALA A 130 17.22 -11.86 -8.34
CA ALA A 130 17.81 -12.15 -9.64
C ALA A 130 18.00 -10.89 -10.50
N ILE A 131 17.10 -9.90 -10.38
CA ILE A 131 17.28 -8.56 -10.96
C ILE A 131 18.50 -7.87 -10.34
N ARG A 132 18.61 -7.88 -9.01
CA ARG A 132 19.75 -7.31 -8.29
C ARG A 132 21.07 -7.94 -8.74
N ASP A 133 21.14 -9.28 -8.73
CA ASP A 133 22.37 -10.00 -9.02
C ASP A 133 22.82 -9.73 -10.48
N ARG A 134 21.90 -9.73 -11.46
CA ARG A 134 22.21 -9.36 -12.86
C ARG A 134 22.61 -7.90 -13.01
N ALA A 135 21.92 -6.97 -12.33
CA ALA A 135 22.28 -5.56 -12.37
C ALA A 135 23.68 -5.32 -11.77
N GLN A 136 24.04 -6.05 -10.71
CA GLN A 136 25.38 -6.02 -10.12
C GLN A 136 26.44 -6.47 -11.13
N ASP A 137 26.16 -7.54 -11.89
CA ASP A 137 27.04 -8.03 -12.95
C ASP A 137 27.19 -6.99 -14.07
N TYR A 138 26.09 -6.34 -14.48
CA TYR A 138 26.13 -5.26 -15.49
C TYR A 138 26.94 -4.05 -15.04
N LEU A 139 26.87 -3.68 -13.76
CA LEU A 139 27.68 -2.59 -13.18
C LEU A 139 29.16 -2.94 -13.09
N ALA A 140 29.50 -4.23 -12.88
CA ALA A 140 30.88 -4.69 -12.83
C ALA A 140 31.50 -4.86 -14.24
N GLY A 141 30.67 -5.16 -15.24
CA GLY A 141 31.04 -5.32 -16.63
C GLY A 141 30.47 -4.24 -17.53
N ALA A 142 29.60 -4.65 -18.45
CA ALA A 142 28.86 -3.77 -19.35
C ALA A 142 27.50 -4.39 -19.67
N ILE A 143 26.52 -3.55 -19.99
CA ILE A 143 25.25 -4.01 -20.57
C ILE A 143 25.53 -4.36 -22.03
N GLU A 144 25.57 -5.65 -22.33
CA GLU A 144 25.75 -6.12 -23.71
C GLU A 144 24.43 -5.93 -24.49
N PRO A 145 24.40 -5.08 -25.54
CA PRO A 145 23.16 -4.85 -26.27
C PRO A 145 22.78 -6.07 -27.12
N VAL A 146 21.48 -6.34 -27.21
CA VAL A 146 20.95 -7.34 -28.16
C VAL A 146 21.07 -6.83 -29.60
N GLN A 147 21.03 -7.75 -30.58
CA GLN A 147 21.12 -7.41 -32.00
C GLN A 147 20.02 -6.43 -32.46
N HIS A 148 18.84 -6.52 -31.85
CA HIS A 148 17.68 -5.68 -32.12
C HIS A 148 17.20 -5.01 -30.83
N PRO A 149 17.70 -3.80 -30.51
CA PRO A 149 17.24 -3.05 -29.35
C PRO A 149 15.73 -2.79 -29.41
N GLY A 150 15.12 -2.73 -28.23
CA GLY A 150 13.68 -2.49 -28.09
C GLY A 150 13.28 -1.06 -28.46
N THR A 151 11.99 -0.88 -28.73
CA THR A 151 11.41 0.41 -29.12
C THR A 151 11.02 1.26 -27.90
N PHE A 152 10.66 2.51 -28.14
CA PHE A 152 10.09 3.41 -27.14
C PHE A 152 8.83 4.05 -27.70
N ARG A 153 7.76 4.08 -26.92
CA ARG A 153 6.57 4.89 -27.18
C ARG A 153 6.00 5.47 -25.89
N SER A 154 5.26 6.56 -26.01
CA SER A 154 4.54 7.16 -24.88
C SER A 154 3.03 7.00 -25.06
N VAL A 155 2.32 6.72 -23.98
CA VAL A 155 0.87 6.54 -23.94
C VAL A 155 0.33 7.19 -22.67
N ASP A 156 -0.69 8.04 -22.78
CA ASP A 156 -1.44 8.54 -21.64
C ASP A 156 -2.60 7.58 -21.34
N VAL A 157 -2.71 7.10 -20.10
CA VAL A 157 -3.72 6.12 -19.67
C VAL A 157 -4.65 6.64 -18.59
N ILE A 158 -4.52 7.91 -18.16
CA ILE A 158 -5.25 8.41 -16.97
C ILE A 158 -6.77 8.40 -17.17
N ALA A 159 -7.23 8.65 -18.40
CA ALA A 159 -8.65 8.65 -18.73
C ALA A 159 -9.23 7.22 -18.73
N ASP A 160 -8.48 6.25 -19.28
CA ASP A 160 -8.87 4.84 -19.28
C ASP A 160 -8.86 4.27 -17.85
N TYR A 161 -7.85 4.65 -17.06
CA TYR A 161 -7.74 4.31 -15.64
C TYR A 161 -8.96 4.82 -14.85
N ALA A 162 -9.27 6.10 -14.98
CA ALA A 162 -10.40 6.71 -14.29
C ALA A 162 -11.75 6.09 -14.70
N ALA A 163 -11.94 5.83 -15.99
CA ALA A 163 -13.14 5.16 -16.50
C ALA A 163 -13.24 3.72 -15.94
N TYR A 164 -12.13 3.00 -15.86
CA TYR A 164 -12.08 1.65 -15.33
C TYR A 164 -12.46 1.61 -13.84
N LEU A 165 -11.92 2.50 -13.01
CA LEU A 165 -12.28 2.54 -11.59
C LEU A 165 -13.77 2.84 -11.38
N ARG A 166 -14.33 3.77 -12.15
CA ARG A 166 -15.79 4.05 -12.11
C ARG A 166 -16.65 2.90 -12.60
N SER A 167 -16.10 2.02 -13.43
CA SER A 167 -16.80 0.79 -13.83
C SER A 167 -16.81 -0.28 -12.74
N LEU A 168 -15.82 -0.25 -11.84
CA LEU A 168 -15.74 -1.15 -10.67
C LEU A 168 -16.59 -0.63 -9.52
N VAL A 169 -16.59 0.69 -9.28
CA VAL A 169 -17.38 1.33 -8.23
C VAL A 169 -18.16 2.52 -8.79
N ASP A 170 -19.48 2.35 -8.92
CA ASP A 170 -20.37 3.41 -9.36
C ASP A 170 -20.74 4.34 -8.20
N LEU A 171 -20.36 5.62 -8.35
CA LEU A 171 -20.67 6.70 -7.41
C LEU A 171 -21.76 7.65 -7.94
N SER A 172 -22.36 7.39 -9.10
CA SER A 172 -23.33 8.31 -9.69
C SER A 172 -24.65 8.39 -8.89
N GLY A 173 -24.98 7.33 -8.15
CA GLY A 173 -26.21 7.20 -7.37
C GLY A 173 -26.12 7.58 -5.90
N ILE A 174 -24.96 8.01 -5.40
CA ILE A 174 -24.81 8.39 -3.98
C ILE A 174 -25.49 9.73 -3.69
N ARG A 175 -25.81 10.00 -2.42
CA ARG A 175 -26.21 11.35 -2.00
C ARG A 175 -25.07 12.35 -2.24
N PRO A 176 -25.37 13.65 -2.43
CA PRO A 176 -24.34 14.67 -2.42
C PRO A 176 -23.50 14.62 -1.14
N ILE A 177 -22.17 14.58 -1.31
CA ILE A 177 -21.21 14.61 -0.21
C ILE A 177 -20.13 15.66 -0.49
N ARG A 178 -19.59 16.25 0.58
CA ARG A 178 -18.43 17.14 0.56
C ARG A 178 -17.24 16.43 1.16
N VAL A 179 -16.13 16.40 0.43
CA VAL A 179 -14.94 15.66 0.80
C VAL A 179 -13.73 16.58 0.76
N VAL A 180 -13.02 16.71 1.88
CA VAL A 180 -11.68 17.31 1.86
C VAL A 180 -10.70 16.25 1.42
N VAL A 181 -9.84 16.55 0.45
CA VAL A 181 -8.83 15.60 -0.01
C VAL A 181 -7.45 16.21 0.16
N ASP A 182 -6.62 15.55 0.93
CA ASP A 182 -5.20 15.85 1.09
C ASP A 182 -4.37 14.94 0.18
N ALA A 183 -3.72 15.58 -0.79
CA ALA A 183 -2.83 14.89 -1.72
C ALA A 183 -1.37 14.89 -1.25
N GLY A 184 -1.01 15.64 -0.19
CA GLY A 184 0.36 15.75 0.31
C GLY A 184 1.38 16.13 -0.75
N ASN A 185 1.00 16.94 -1.75
CA ASN A 185 1.79 17.26 -2.96
C ASN A 185 2.15 16.04 -3.84
N GLY A 186 1.55 14.88 -3.57
CA GLY A 186 1.73 13.63 -4.27
C GLY A 186 0.71 13.36 -5.38
N MET A 187 0.76 12.14 -5.90
CA MET A 187 0.01 11.75 -7.10
C MET A 187 -1.51 11.82 -6.94
N GLY A 188 -2.03 11.85 -5.71
CA GLY A 188 -3.44 12.13 -5.41
C GLY A 188 -3.94 13.45 -6.02
N GLY A 189 -3.08 14.46 -6.14
CA GLY A 189 -3.43 15.77 -6.72
C GLY A 189 -3.76 15.70 -8.21
N MET A 190 -3.29 14.65 -8.90
CA MET A 190 -3.57 14.37 -10.30
C MET A 190 -4.70 13.35 -10.47
N THR A 191 -4.69 12.26 -9.68
CA THR A 191 -5.66 11.18 -9.83
C THR A 191 -7.05 11.55 -9.30
N VAL A 192 -7.17 12.34 -8.23
CA VAL A 192 -8.47 12.74 -7.67
C VAL A 192 -9.29 13.57 -8.67
N PRO A 193 -8.76 14.63 -9.32
CA PRO A 193 -9.50 15.35 -10.36
C PRO A 193 -9.91 14.47 -11.55
N ALA A 194 -9.11 13.47 -11.91
CA ALA A 194 -9.40 12.54 -13.01
C ALA A 194 -10.51 11.55 -12.63
N VAL A 195 -10.39 10.89 -11.49
CA VAL A 195 -11.28 9.81 -11.05
C VAL A 195 -12.55 10.33 -10.40
N LEU A 196 -12.48 11.32 -9.50
CA LEU A 196 -13.64 11.83 -8.78
C LEU A 196 -14.24 13.11 -9.40
N GLY A 197 -13.43 13.84 -10.16
CA GLY A 197 -13.84 15.06 -10.87
C GLY A 197 -14.23 14.84 -12.34
N THR A 198 -13.90 15.81 -13.19
CA THR A 198 -14.17 15.76 -14.64
C THR A 198 -12.91 15.93 -15.48
N ALA A 199 -11.71 15.90 -14.87
CA ALA A 199 -10.46 16.17 -15.58
C ALA A 199 -10.15 15.11 -16.65
N ALA A 200 -10.64 13.88 -16.47
CA ALA A 200 -10.56 12.79 -17.44
C ALA A 200 -11.69 12.81 -18.50
N GLY A 201 -12.52 13.86 -18.55
CA GLY A 201 -13.67 13.93 -19.46
C GLY A 201 -14.87 13.06 -19.06
N LEU A 202 -14.88 12.52 -17.84
CA LEU A 202 -15.97 11.73 -17.30
C LEU A 202 -17.10 12.62 -16.74
N PRO A 203 -18.36 12.12 -16.66
CA PRO A 203 -19.48 12.87 -16.09
C PRO A 203 -19.24 13.31 -14.65
N ALA A 204 -19.81 14.43 -14.22
CA ALA A 204 -19.70 14.86 -12.83
C ALA A 204 -20.35 13.85 -11.87
N LEU A 205 -19.68 13.59 -10.75
CA LEU A 205 -20.23 12.84 -9.62
C LEU A 205 -20.86 13.80 -8.61
N PRO A 206 -21.79 13.35 -7.76
CA PRO A 206 -22.37 14.16 -6.67
C PRO A 206 -21.37 14.34 -5.50
N ILE A 207 -20.15 14.77 -5.80
CA ILE A 207 -19.05 14.91 -4.84
C ILE A 207 -18.45 16.30 -5.01
N GLU A 208 -18.48 17.09 -3.94
CA GLU A 208 -17.74 18.35 -3.84
C GLU A 208 -16.36 18.08 -3.25
N ILE A 209 -15.30 18.25 -4.06
CA ILE A 209 -13.92 18.08 -3.60
C ILE A 209 -13.36 19.42 -3.12
N ILE A 210 -12.85 19.44 -1.89
CA ILE A 210 -12.09 20.55 -1.33
C ILE A 210 -10.61 20.13 -1.30
N PRO A 211 -9.78 20.67 -2.21
CA PRO A 211 -8.40 20.21 -2.36
C PRO A 211 -7.49 20.81 -1.28
N LEU A 212 -6.64 19.96 -0.70
CA LEU A 212 -5.45 20.33 0.05
C LEU A 212 -4.21 19.77 -0.67
N TYR A 213 -3.25 20.65 -0.92
CA TYR A 213 -1.92 20.28 -1.43
C TYR A 213 -1.93 19.49 -2.76
N PHE A 214 -2.80 19.88 -3.71
CA PHE A 214 -2.92 19.22 -5.03
C PHE A 214 -1.80 19.58 -6.01
N ASP A 215 -1.05 20.65 -5.76
CA ASP A 215 0.10 21.00 -6.59
C ASP A 215 1.18 19.93 -6.43
N LEU A 216 1.51 19.23 -7.52
CA LEU A 216 2.52 18.18 -7.53
C LEU A 216 3.89 18.77 -7.25
N ASP A 217 4.51 18.37 -6.13
CA ASP A 217 5.81 18.86 -5.70
C ASP A 217 6.55 17.77 -4.91
N GLY A 218 7.53 17.14 -5.56
CA GLY A 218 8.35 16.08 -4.97
C GLY A 218 9.28 16.50 -3.84
N THR A 219 9.33 17.80 -3.49
CA THR A 219 10.03 18.29 -2.30
C THR A 219 9.19 18.20 -1.03
N PHE A 220 7.88 17.93 -1.17
CA PHE A 220 6.91 17.80 -0.07
C PHE A 220 6.91 19.03 0.86
N PRO A 221 6.55 20.23 0.36
CA PRO A 221 6.75 21.49 1.07
C PRO A 221 5.83 21.72 2.28
N ASN A 222 4.75 20.94 2.43
CA ASN A 222 3.75 21.13 3.49
C ASN A 222 3.95 20.15 4.65
N HIS A 223 3.80 18.85 4.39
CA HIS A 223 4.11 17.75 5.31
C HIS A 223 4.60 16.54 4.50
N GLU A 224 5.16 15.53 5.16
CA GLU A 224 5.51 14.29 4.46
C GLU A 224 4.24 13.61 3.94
N ALA A 225 4.29 13.02 2.74
CA ALA A 225 3.17 12.29 2.14
C ALA A 225 3.03 10.88 2.75
N ASN A 226 2.98 10.81 4.09
CA ASN A 226 2.79 9.59 4.88
C ASN A 226 1.60 9.76 5.83
N PRO A 227 0.35 9.51 5.39
CA PRO A 227 -0.82 9.75 6.22
C PRO A 227 -1.01 8.73 7.36
N LEU A 228 -0.16 7.69 7.41
CA LEU A 228 -0.11 6.78 8.55
C LEU A 228 0.43 7.48 9.82
N ASP A 229 1.27 8.50 9.66
CA ASP A 229 1.73 9.31 10.78
C ASP A 229 0.66 10.35 11.14
N PRO A 230 0.14 10.35 12.38
CA PRO A 230 -0.86 11.31 12.82
C PRO A 230 -0.44 12.78 12.64
N ALA A 231 0.87 13.08 12.66
CA ALA A 231 1.37 14.43 12.44
C ALA A 231 1.07 14.96 11.03
N ASN A 232 0.97 14.07 10.04
CA ASN A 232 0.81 14.42 8.62
C ASN A 232 -0.66 14.58 8.20
N ILE A 233 -1.63 14.30 9.08
CA ILE A 233 -3.07 14.48 8.77
C ILE A 233 -3.70 15.65 9.52
N ILE A 234 -2.94 16.39 10.33
CA ILE A 234 -3.45 17.47 11.18
C ILE A 234 -4.19 18.54 10.36
N ASP A 235 -3.68 18.89 9.18
CA ASP A 235 -4.30 19.91 8.34
C ASP A 235 -5.58 19.40 7.69
N LEU A 236 -5.61 18.14 7.24
CA LEU A 236 -6.82 17.47 6.81
C LEU A 236 -7.90 17.45 7.91
N GLN A 237 -7.55 17.05 9.13
CA GLN A 237 -8.47 17.01 10.26
C GLN A 237 -9.10 18.38 10.53
N LYS A 238 -8.29 19.44 10.55
CA LYS A 238 -8.79 20.82 10.73
C LYS A 238 -9.69 21.25 9.57
N ALA A 239 -9.28 20.99 8.33
CA ALA A 239 -10.01 21.41 7.15
C ALA A 239 -11.38 20.70 7.05
N VAL A 240 -11.47 19.41 7.41
CA VAL A 240 -12.75 18.69 7.46
C VAL A 240 -13.75 19.41 8.37
N VAL A 241 -13.32 19.75 9.59
CA VAL A 241 -14.15 20.47 10.56
C VAL A 241 -14.46 21.90 10.10
N GLU A 242 -13.47 22.63 9.57
CA GLU A 242 -13.62 24.02 9.11
C GLU A 242 -14.62 24.14 7.96
N HIS A 243 -14.56 23.21 7.01
CA HIS A 243 -15.43 23.21 5.83
C HIS A 243 -16.79 22.53 6.07
N GLY A 244 -17.00 21.93 7.25
CA GLY A 244 -18.15 21.07 7.53
C GLY A 244 -18.28 19.97 6.48
N ALA A 245 -17.16 19.36 6.12
CA ALA A 245 -17.13 18.27 5.16
C ALA A 245 -17.69 16.99 5.77
N ASP A 246 -18.26 16.14 4.93
CA ASP A 246 -18.78 14.84 5.34
C ASP A 246 -17.66 13.85 5.69
N LEU A 247 -16.50 13.98 5.06
CA LEU A 247 -15.28 13.22 5.37
C LEU A 247 -14.02 13.88 4.81
N GLY A 248 -12.87 13.40 5.26
CA GLY A 248 -11.55 13.66 4.70
C GLY A 248 -10.93 12.41 4.09
N LEU A 249 -10.15 12.58 3.02
CA LEU A 249 -9.32 11.54 2.43
C LEU A 249 -7.86 12.03 2.38
N ALA A 250 -6.91 11.20 2.78
CA ALA A 250 -5.48 11.44 2.56
C ALA A 250 -4.89 10.33 1.70
N PHE A 251 -4.08 10.70 0.72
CA PHE A 251 -3.30 9.77 -0.10
C PHE A 251 -1.82 9.89 0.24
N ASP A 252 -1.07 8.80 0.12
CA ASP A 252 0.38 8.87 0.21
C ASP A 252 1.01 9.32 -1.12
N GLY A 253 2.34 9.48 -1.13
CA GLY A 253 3.06 10.15 -2.22
C GLY A 253 2.76 9.61 -3.62
N ASP A 254 2.58 8.30 -3.76
CA ASP A 254 2.26 7.62 -5.03
C ASP A 254 0.83 7.08 -5.12
N ALA A 255 -0.02 7.45 -4.16
CA ALA A 255 -1.48 7.26 -4.12
C ALA A 255 -1.98 5.80 -4.10
N ASP A 256 -1.13 4.82 -3.80
CA ASP A 256 -1.57 3.42 -3.65
C ASP A 256 -2.21 3.13 -2.28
N ARG A 257 -2.10 4.06 -1.33
CA ARG A 257 -2.78 4.02 -0.03
C ARG A 257 -3.77 5.17 0.14
N CYS A 258 -4.84 4.89 0.87
CA CYS A 258 -5.84 5.89 1.23
C CYS A 258 -6.22 5.79 2.70
N PHE A 259 -6.26 6.94 3.38
CA PHE A 259 -6.65 7.09 4.76
C PHE A 259 -7.89 7.96 4.84
N VAL A 260 -8.74 7.71 5.83
CA VAL A 260 -10.03 8.39 5.99
C VAL A 260 -10.05 9.14 7.31
N VAL A 261 -10.59 10.34 7.28
CA VAL A 261 -10.92 11.17 8.45
C VAL A 261 -12.43 11.37 8.47
N ASP A 262 -13.07 11.21 9.62
CA ASP A 262 -14.51 11.40 9.77
C ASP A 262 -14.89 12.89 9.85
N GLU A 263 -16.19 13.19 9.88
CA GLU A 263 -16.71 14.55 9.90
C GLU A 263 -16.32 15.37 11.16
N ASN A 264 -15.86 14.71 12.22
CA ASN A 264 -15.39 15.36 13.45
C ASN A 264 -13.89 15.67 13.41
N GLY A 265 -13.20 15.24 12.35
CA GLY A 265 -11.74 15.34 12.25
C GLY A 265 -11.01 14.16 12.90
N ASP A 266 -11.69 13.07 13.26
CA ASP A 266 -11.05 11.89 13.84
C ASP A 266 -10.63 10.89 12.76
N GLY A 267 -9.45 10.29 12.92
CA GLY A 267 -8.95 9.28 11.99
C GLY A 267 -9.78 8.00 12.04
N VAL A 268 -10.25 7.54 10.88
CA VAL A 268 -10.86 6.20 10.73
C VAL A 268 -9.73 5.19 10.54
N THR A 269 -9.72 4.13 11.34
CA THR A 269 -8.62 3.17 11.30
C THR A 269 -8.58 2.43 9.95
N PRO A 270 -7.38 2.08 9.44
CA PRO A 270 -7.27 1.29 8.21
C PRO A 270 -8.01 -0.06 8.27
N SER A 271 -8.14 -0.64 9.48
CA SER A 271 -8.92 -1.86 9.71
C SER A 271 -10.42 -1.63 9.56
N ALA A 272 -10.95 -0.48 10.02
CA ALA A 272 -12.35 -0.14 9.82
C ALA A 272 -12.67 0.06 8.33
N VAL A 273 -11.80 0.76 7.60
CA VAL A 273 -11.92 0.88 6.13
C VAL A 273 -11.85 -0.50 5.47
N ALA A 274 -10.91 -1.37 5.86
CA ALA A 274 -10.81 -2.73 5.34
C ALA A 274 -12.10 -3.55 5.57
N ALA A 275 -12.70 -3.45 6.76
CA ALA A 275 -13.95 -4.15 7.09
C ALA A 275 -15.13 -3.65 6.23
N VAL A 276 -15.26 -2.33 6.05
CA VAL A 276 -16.26 -1.73 5.16
C VAL A 276 -16.09 -2.21 3.71
N VAL A 277 -14.87 -2.11 3.17
CA VAL A 277 -14.59 -2.51 1.78
C VAL A 277 -14.80 -4.00 1.59
N ALA A 278 -14.36 -4.84 2.54
CA ALA A 278 -14.57 -6.28 2.53
C ALA A 278 -16.07 -6.61 2.46
N LEU A 279 -16.89 -6.02 3.33
CA LEU A 279 -18.33 -6.27 3.35
C LEU A 279 -18.99 -5.90 2.00
N ARG A 280 -18.61 -4.77 1.42
CA ARG A 280 -19.12 -4.34 0.11
C ARG A 280 -18.73 -5.30 -1.00
N GLU A 281 -17.47 -5.71 -1.05
CA GLU A 281 -16.98 -6.63 -2.07
C GLU A 281 -17.60 -8.02 -1.91
N ILE A 282 -17.74 -8.52 -0.68
CA ILE A 282 -18.46 -9.77 -0.41
C ILE A 282 -19.90 -9.67 -0.91
N THR A 283 -20.60 -8.58 -0.58
CA THR A 283 -21.99 -8.35 -1.01
C THR A 283 -22.11 -8.29 -2.53
N ARG A 284 -21.22 -7.53 -3.19
CA ARG A 284 -21.17 -7.41 -4.65
C ARG A 284 -20.95 -8.77 -5.31
N VAL A 285 -19.90 -9.48 -4.92
CA VAL A 285 -19.57 -10.78 -5.50
C VAL A 285 -20.68 -11.80 -5.22
N ARG A 286 -21.23 -11.84 -4.01
CA ARG A 286 -22.35 -12.72 -3.66
C ARG A 286 -23.60 -12.45 -4.52
N SER A 287 -23.86 -11.20 -4.87
CA SER A 287 -24.99 -10.84 -5.76
C SER A 287 -24.82 -11.36 -7.18
N LEU A 288 -23.58 -11.44 -7.68
CA LEU A 288 -23.24 -11.94 -9.01
C LEU A 288 -23.04 -13.47 -9.03
N GLN A 289 -22.58 -14.03 -7.91
CA GLN A 289 -22.24 -15.44 -7.71
C GLN A 289 -22.84 -15.92 -6.38
N PRO A 290 -24.13 -16.33 -6.37
CA PRO A 290 -24.83 -16.69 -5.13
C PRO A 290 -24.26 -17.91 -4.40
N ALA A 291 -23.51 -18.77 -5.11
CA ALA A 291 -22.93 -19.99 -4.58
C ALA A 291 -21.40 -19.97 -4.66
N GLY A 292 -20.75 -20.67 -3.73
CA GLY A 292 -19.29 -20.79 -3.63
C GLY A 292 -18.70 -20.01 -2.45
N ASP A 293 -17.49 -20.38 -2.06
CA ASP A 293 -16.77 -19.67 -1.01
C ASP A 293 -16.21 -18.36 -1.56
N ILE A 294 -16.34 -17.30 -0.77
CA ILE A 294 -15.71 -16.01 -1.04
C ILE A 294 -14.54 -15.90 -0.08
N VAL A 295 -13.32 -15.71 -0.61
CA VAL A 295 -12.12 -15.56 0.22
C VAL A 295 -11.73 -14.09 0.29
N VAL A 296 -11.40 -13.61 1.48
CA VAL A 296 -10.88 -12.27 1.73
C VAL A 296 -9.62 -12.37 2.59
N LEU A 297 -8.58 -11.62 2.21
CA LEU A 297 -7.32 -11.59 2.95
C LEU A 297 -7.29 -10.45 3.95
N HIS A 298 -6.62 -10.67 5.08
CA HIS A 298 -6.27 -9.61 6.01
C HIS A 298 -4.90 -9.89 6.61
N ASN A 299 -4.08 -8.86 6.80
CA ASN A 299 -2.78 -9.06 7.41
C ASN A 299 -2.89 -9.28 8.92
N LEU A 300 -1.94 -10.00 9.52
CA LEU A 300 -2.00 -10.46 10.91
C LEU A 300 -2.16 -9.38 12.00
N ILE A 301 -1.82 -8.12 11.72
CA ILE A 301 -1.92 -7.01 12.68
C ILE A 301 -3.08 -6.05 12.35
N THR A 302 -4.01 -6.47 11.48
CA THR A 302 -5.34 -5.85 11.42
C THR A 302 -6.10 -6.11 12.71
N SER A 303 -7.02 -5.20 13.04
CA SER A 303 -7.95 -5.39 14.15
C SER A 303 -8.81 -6.65 13.97
N HIS A 304 -9.17 -7.31 15.08
CA HIS A 304 -10.01 -8.51 15.09
C HIS A 304 -11.40 -8.28 14.43
N ILE A 305 -11.85 -7.02 14.33
CA ILE A 305 -13.09 -6.66 13.64
C ILE A 305 -13.07 -7.04 12.14
N VAL A 306 -11.90 -7.09 11.50
CA VAL A 306 -11.76 -7.41 10.08
C VAL A 306 -12.16 -8.86 9.80
N PRO A 307 -11.52 -9.89 10.40
CA PRO A 307 -11.95 -11.27 10.21
C PRO A 307 -13.39 -11.50 10.69
N GLU A 308 -13.82 -10.89 11.80
CA GLU A 308 -15.22 -11.01 12.26
C GLU A 308 -16.23 -10.50 11.23
N THR A 309 -15.95 -9.35 10.61
CA THR A 309 -16.83 -8.78 9.58
C THR A 309 -16.90 -9.70 8.35
N ILE A 310 -15.77 -10.25 7.93
CA ILE A 310 -15.68 -11.17 6.79
C ILE A 310 -16.50 -12.45 7.07
N GLU A 311 -16.30 -13.05 8.24
CA GLU A 311 -16.95 -14.30 8.64
C GLU A 311 -18.47 -14.11 8.87
N ALA A 312 -18.86 -12.99 9.49
CA ALA A 312 -20.28 -12.64 9.69
C ALA A 312 -21.02 -12.45 8.36
N ALA A 313 -20.32 -12.01 7.31
CA ALA A 313 -20.84 -11.91 5.94
C ALA A 313 -20.84 -13.26 5.17
N GLY A 314 -20.43 -14.36 5.82
CA GLY A 314 -20.40 -15.70 5.23
C GLY A 314 -19.27 -15.90 4.22
N ALA A 315 -18.17 -15.15 4.37
CA ALA A 315 -16.93 -15.33 3.61
C ALA A 315 -15.84 -15.96 4.49
N VAL A 316 -14.76 -16.41 3.86
CA VAL A 316 -13.59 -17.02 4.51
C VAL A 316 -12.52 -15.96 4.69
N ALA A 317 -12.20 -15.63 5.94
CA ALA A 317 -11.06 -14.78 6.28
C ALA A 317 -9.76 -15.59 6.22
N VAL A 318 -8.78 -15.12 5.45
CA VAL A 318 -7.44 -15.73 5.37
C VAL A 318 -6.41 -14.73 5.85
N ARG A 319 -5.74 -15.08 6.94
CA ARG A 319 -4.71 -14.26 7.57
C ARG A 319 -3.37 -14.37 6.85
N THR A 320 -2.70 -13.24 6.61
CA THR A 320 -1.42 -13.17 5.90
C THR A 320 -0.31 -12.52 6.72
N ARG A 321 0.95 -12.70 6.29
CA ARG A 321 2.09 -11.90 6.75
C ARG A 321 1.94 -10.44 6.30
N VAL A 322 2.68 -9.53 6.95
CA VAL A 322 2.77 -8.13 6.50
C VAL A 322 3.65 -8.05 5.25
N GLY A 323 3.21 -7.27 4.25
CA GLY A 323 4.04 -6.96 3.09
C GLY A 323 3.28 -7.09 1.78
N HIS A 324 3.33 -6.01 0.98
CA HIS A 324 2.48 -5.86 -0.18
C HIS A 324 2.63 -6.96 -1.23
N SER A 325 3.87 -7.33 -1.62
CA SER A 325 4.10 -8.40 -2.59
C SER A 325 3.58 -9.76 -2.12
N LEU A 326 3.64 -10.05 -0.81
CA LEU A 326 3.17 -11.32 -0.25
C LEU A 326 1.65 -11.44 -0.32
N ILE A 327 0.92 -10.33 -0.16
CA ILE A 327 -0.54 -10.32 -0.30
C ILE A 327 -0.95 -10.52 -1.75
N LYS A 328 -0.28 -9.88 -2.72
CA LYS A 328 -0.56 -10.10 -4.14
C LYS A 328 -0.39 -11.59 -4.53
N ASP A 329 0.67 -12.23 -4.05
CA ASP A 329 0.89 -13.67 -4.27
C ASP A 329 -0.21 -14.51 -3.63
N GLN A 330 -0.61 -14.19 -2.40
CA GLN A 330 -1.67 -14.92 -1.71
C GLN A 330 -3.04 -14.72 -2.38
N MET A 331 -3.35 -13.53 -2.90
CA MET A 331 -4.58 -13.29 -3.65
C MET A 331 -4.66 -14.18 -4.89
N ARG A 332 -3.55 -14.31 -5.62
CA ARG A 332 -3.47 -15.21 -6.78
C ARG A 332 -3.65 -16.67 -6.40
N ILE A 333 -3.02 -17.13 -5.31
CA ILE A 333 -3.11 -18.52 -4.84
C ILE A 333 -4.53 -18.88 -4.39
N THR A 334 -5.18 -17.96 -3.68
CA THR A 334 -6.50 -18.20 -3.06
C THR A 334 -7.68 -17.80 -3.92
N GLY A 335 -7.46 -16.97 -4.94
CA GLY A 335 -8.52 -16.30 -5.69
C GLY A 335 -9.30 -15.28 -4.85
N ALA A 336 -8.71 -14.79 -3.75
CA ALA A 336 -9.34 -13.85 -2.85
C ALA A 336 -9.83 -12.60 -3.60
N ILE A 337 -11.01 -12.13 -3.23
CA ILE A 337 -11.68 -11.01 -3.93
C ILE A 337 -11.11 -9.66 -3.49
N PHE A 338 -10.67 -9.61 -2.23
CA PHE A 338 -10.20 -8.42 -1.55
C PHE A 338 -9.09 -8.80 -0.56
N GLY A 339 -8.16 -7.87 -0.32
CA GLY A 339 -7.19 -7.93 0.76
C GLY A 339 -7.04 -6.57 1.45
N GLY A 340 -6.93 -6.55 2.78
CA GLY A 340 -6.71 -5.32 3.54
C GLY A 340 -5.49 -5.39 4.45
N GLU A 341 -4.72 -4.30 4.52
CA GLU A 341 -3.59 -4.14 5.45
C GLU A 341 -3.78 -3.03 6.48
N HIS A 342 -3.17 -3.21 7.65
CA HIS A 342 -3.02 -2.19 8.70
C HIS A 342 -2.35 -0.90 8.20
N SER A 343 -1.53 -0.99 7.14
CA SER A 343 -0.82 0.12 6.52
C SER A 343 -1.65 0.87 5.47
N ALA A 344 -2.93 0.52 5.30
CA ALA A 344 -3.87 1.09 4.34
C ALA A 344 -3.59 0.80 2.85
N HIS A 345 -2.89 -0.31 2.55
CA HIS A 345 -2.95 -0.94 1.24
C HIS A 345 -4.21 -1.81 1.13
N TYR A 346 -4.93 -1.67 0.03
CA TYR A 346 -6.21 -2.35 -0.22
C TYR A 346 -6.19 -2.96 -1.61
N TYR A 347 -6.35 -4.27 -1.69
CA TYR A 347 -6.10 -5.06 -2.90
C TYR A 347 -7.40 -5.59 -3.47
N PHE A 348 -7.56 -5.52 -4.79
CA PHE A 348 -8.82 -5.90 -5.45
C PHE A 348 -8.56 -6.93 -6.55
N ARG A 349 -9.26 -8.07 -6.52
CA ARG A 349 -9.13 -9.11 -7.55
C ARG A 349 -9.44 -8.60 -8.94
N ASP A 350 -10.50 -7.81 -9.04
CA ASP A 350 -10.95 -7.21 -10.30
C ASP A 350 -10.06 -6.02 -10.71
N PHE A 351 -8.99 -5.73 -9.96
CA PHE A 351 -7.86 -4.86 -10.32
C PHE A 351 -6.55 -5.66 -10.30
N TRP A 352 -6.58 -6.87 -10.88
CA TRP A 352 -5.46 -7.82 -10.99
C TRP A 352 -4.85 -8.27 -9.65
N GLY A 353 -5.54 -8.08 -8.53
CA GLY A 353 -5.02 -8.35 -7.19
C GLY A 353 -3.99 -7.31 -6.73
N ALA A 354 -3.88 -6.17 -7.43
CA ALA A 354 -3.05 -5.06 -7.04
C ALA A 354 -3.77 -4.14 -6.04
N ASP A 355 -2.98 -3.40 -5.28
CA ASP A 355 -3.43 -2.36 -4.36
C ASP A 355 -3.84 -1.08 -5.10
N ASN A 356 -4.89 -0.43 -4.61
CA ASN A 356 -5.43 0.79 -5.18
C ASN A 356 -6.13 1.64 -4.10
N GLY A 357 -5.49 2.72 -3.68
CA GLY A 357 -6.01 3.63 -2.66
C GLY A 357 -7.29 4.33 -3.13
N MET A 358 -7.37 4.69 -4.42
CA MET A 358 -8.55 5.36 -4.97
C MET A 358 -9.79 4.46 -4.96
N LEU A 359 -9.66 3.18 -5.29
CA LEU A 359 -10.76 2.20 -5.19
C LEU A 359 -11.22 2.04 -3.76
N ALA A 360 -10.31 1.98 -2.79
CA ALA A 360 -10.69 1.94 -1.38
C ALA A 360 -11.50 3.18 -0.97
N ALA A 361 -11.05 4.38 -1.38
CA ALA A 361 -11.80 5.63 -1.19
C ALA A 361 -13.19 5.58 -1.84
N MET A 362 -13.28 5.10 -3.08
CA MET A 362 -14.54 4.97 -3.81
C MET A 362 -15.48 3.97 -3.12
N HIS A 363 -15.00 2.81 -2.68
CA HIS A 363 -15.81 1.85 -1.93
C HIS A 363 -16.33 2.45 -0.62
N PHE A 364 -15.49 3.18 0.12
CA PHE A 364 -15.87 3.83 1.36
C PHE A 364 -16.93 4.93 1.12
N MET A 365 -16.71 5.81 0.13
CA MET A 365 -17.69 6.83 -0.26
C MET A 365 -19.00 6.22 -0.76
N ALA A 366 -18.95 5.07 -1.45
CA ALA A 366 -20.14 4.38 -1.90
C ALA A 366 -20.92 3.75 -0.73
N GLU A 367 -20.25 3.31 0.34
CA GLU A 367 -20.92 2.86 1.58
C GLU A 367 -21.63 4.03 2.26
N PHE A 368 -20.86 5.08 2.50
CA PHE A 368 -21.31 6.24 3.23
C PHE A 368 -22.40 7.00 2.48
N GLY A 369 -22.20 7.21 1.19
CA GLY A 369 -23.10 7.96 0.32
C GLY A 369 -24.40 7.22 -0.01
N ALA A 370 -24.51 5.92 0.30
CA ALA A 370 -25.73 5.14 0.17
C ALA A 370 -26.67 5.28 1.40
N GLN A 371 -26.23 5.95 2.46
CA GLN A 371 -26.96 6.08 3.72
C GLN A 371 -26.92 7.50 4.31
N ALA A 372 -27.65 7.69 5.41
CA ALA A 372 -27.80 8.98 6.09
C ALA A 372 -26.88 9.15 7.31
N ASP A 373 -26.29 8.06 7.81
CA ASP A 373 -25.42 8.10 8.98
C ASP A 373 -24.12 8.84 8.68
N ALA A 374 -23.57 9.49 9.71
CA ALA A 374 -22.29 10.18 9.64
C ALA A 374 -21.12 9.19 9.61
N VAL A 375 -19.94 9.61 9.14
CA VAL A 375 -18.78 8.71 9.05
C VAL A 375 -18.33 8.24 10.42
N SER A 376 -18.41 9.08 11.45
CA SER A 376 -18.08 8.69 12.84
C SER A 376 -18.95 7.55 13.35
N ALA A 377 -20.24 7.52 12.97
CA ALA A 377 -21.17 6.46 13.35
C ALA A 377 -20.83 5.13 12.65
N ILE A 378 -20.49 5.20 11.36
CA ILE A 378 -20.01 4.04 10.59
C ILE A 378 -18.68 3.54 11.19
N SER A 379 -17.72 4.44 11.42
CA SER A 379 -16.40 4.13 11.99
C SER A 379 -16.54 3.43 13.34
N THR A 380 -17.38 3.97 14.24
CA THR A 380 -17.63 3.40 15.57
C THR A 380 -18.09 1.95 15.52
N HIS A 381 -18.92 1.58 14.52
CA HIS A 381 -19.37 0.20 14.33
C HIS A 381 -18.20 -0.75 14.02
N TYR A 382 -17.20 -0.27 13.28
CA TYR A 382 -16.03 -1.03 12.86
C TYR A 382 -14.78 -0.80 13.72
N THR A 383 -14.90 -0.10 14.85
CA THR A 383 -13.83 0.07 15.85
C THR A 383 -14.29 -0.31 17.26
N PRO A 384 -14.79 -1.55 17.50
CA PRO A 384 -15.28 -1.95 18.82
C PRO A 384 -14.16 -2.21 19.83
N TYR A 385 -12.90 -2.25 19.39
CA TYR A 385 -11.74 -2.63 20.20
C TYR A 385 -10.75 -1.48 20.38
N ALA A 386 -10.03 -1.53 21.50
CA ALA A 386 -9.00 -0.55 21.81
C ALA A 386 -7.67 -0.99 21.20
N LEU A 387 -7.02 -0.09 20.45
CA LEU A 387 -5.75 -0.31 19.78
C LEU A 387 -4.66 0.57 20.39
N SER A 388 -3.44 0.04 20.54
CA SER A 388 -2.29 0.83 20.99
C SER A 388 -1.66 1.70 19.90
N GLY A 389 -1.97 1.41 18.62
CA GLY A 389 -1.12 1.80 17.51
C GLY A 389 0.18 0.96 17.45
N GLU A 390 1.05 1.26 16.48
CA GLU A 390 2.39 0.66 16.40
C GLU A 390 3.36 1.44 17.29
N ILE A 391 4.06 0.76 18.19
CA ILE A 391 5.03 1.37 19.11
C ILE A 391 6.40 0.77 18.82
N ASN A 392 7.33 1.62 18.38
CA ASN A 392 8.71 1.23 18.09
C ASN A 392 9.59 1.38 19.35
N SER A 393 10.39 0.36 19.66
CA SER A 393 11.37 0.39 20.74
C SER A 393 12.73 -0.06 20.22
N THR A 394 13.76 0.77 20.43
CA THR A 394 15.14 0.39 20.14
C THR A 394 15.63 -0.62 21.16
N VAL A 395 16.17 -1.74 20.69
CA VAL A 395 16.66 -2.82 21.54
C VAL A 395 18.07 -3.21 21.14
N THR A 396 18.89 -3.60 22.11
CA THR A 396 20.26 -4.07 21.87
C THR A 396 20.35 -5.57 21.64
N ASP A 397 19.36 -6.33 22.12
CA ASP A 397 19.30 -7.79 22.00
C ASP A 397 17.85 -8.24 21.79
N ILE A 398 17.48 -8.49 20.52
CA ILE A 398 16.15 -8.95 20.14
C ILE A 398 15.83 -10.34 20.72
N PRO A 399 16.70 -11.37 20.59
CA PRO A 399 16.48 -12.67 21.22
C PRO A 399 16.18 -12.61 22.72
N ALA A 400 16.96 -11.83 23.49
CA ALA A 400 16.75 -11.72 24.92
C ALA A 400 15.38 -11.10 25.27
N ALA A 401 14.94 -10.08 24.53
CA ALA A 401 13.61 -9.50 24.70
C ALA A 401 12.50 -10.51 24.40
N TYR A 402 12.67 -11.34 23.37
CA TYR A 402 11.71 -12.40 23.03
C TYR A 402 11.62 -13.45 24.13
N ASP A 403 12.76 -13.91 24.65
CA ASP A 403 12.80 -14.91 25.72
C ASP A 403 12.03 -14.42 26.96
N ARG A 404 12.20 -13.15 27.35
CA ARG A 404 11.45 -12.53 28.45
C ARG A 404 9.94 -12.51 28.20
N ILE A 405 9.52 -12.18 26.97
CA ILE A 405 8.09 -12.18 26.59
C ILE A 405 7.52 -13.60 26.65
N VAL A 406 8.22 -14.57 26.07
CA VAL A 406 7.79 -15.97 26.06
C VAL A 406 7.67 -16.50 27.49
N GLU A 407 8.65 -16.24 28.36
CA GLU A 407 8.60 -16.64 29.76
C GLU A 407 7.39 -16.04 30.48
N ALA A 408 7.14 -14.73 30.30
CA ALA A 408 6.05 -14.03 30.96
C ALA A 408 4.65 -14.48 30.50
N TYR A 409 4.50 -14.86 29.22
CA TYR A 409 3.19 -15.12 28.61
C TYR A 409 2.87 -16.59 28.29
N THR A 410 3.80 -17.53 28.49
CA THR A 410 3.60 -18.97 28.22
C THR A 410 2.35 -19.55 28.91
N ALA A 411 2.01 -19.05 30.11
CA ALA A 411 0.84 -19.51 30.86
C ALA A 411 -0.43 -18.66 30.62
N LEU A 412 -0.34 -17.58 29.83
CA LEU A 412 -1.38 -16.56 29.70
C LEU A 412 -2.01 -16.47 28.31
N GLY A 413 -1.34 -16.99 27.27
CA GLY A 413 -1.82 -16.88 25.90
C GLY A 413 -1.35 -18.00 24.98
N VAL A 414 -1.95 -18.04 23.81
CA VAL A 414 -1.58 -18.90 22.68
C VAL A 414 -0.61 -18.14 21.79
N PHE A 415 0.46 -18.82 21.41
CA PHE A 415 1.55 -18.26 20.61
C PHE A 415 1.37 -18.59 19.13
N ASP A 416 1.70 -17.62 18.29
CA ASP A 416 1.76 -17.78 16.85
C ASP A 416 2.93 -16.97 16.27
N GLU A 417 3.72 -17.65 15.44
CA GLU A 417 4.96 -17.13 14.84
C GLU A 417 4.87 -16.87 13.34
N LEU A 418 3.64 -16.68 12.80
CA LEU A 418 3.42 -16.43 11.38
C LEU A 418 4.25 -15.26 10.82
N ASP A 419 4.40 -14.18 11.60
CA ASP A 419 5.22 -13.00 11.31
C ASP A 419 5.51 -12.25 12.62
N GLY A 420 6.72 -12.45 13.16
CA GLY A 420 7.06 -12.08 14.53
C GLY A 420 6.36 -12.95 15.57
N LEU A 421 6.24 -12.45 16.80
CA LEU A 421 5.64 -13.14 17.94
C LEU A 421 4.26 -12.56 18.23
N THR A 422 3.21 -13.29 17.88
CA THR A 422 1.83 -12.95 18.27
C THR A 422 1.42 -13.79 19.47
N VAL A 423 0.86 -13.14 20.49
CA VAL A 423 0.29 -13.80 21.66
C VAL A 423 -1.13 -13.34 21.83
N THR A 424 -2.07 -14.29 21.88
CA THR A 424 -3.49 -14.04 22.10
C THR A 424 -3.93 -14.68 23.40
N GLY A 425 -4.60 -13.94 24.26
CA GLY A 425 -5.10 -14.44 25.53
C GLY A 425 -6.43 -13.82 25.94
N THR A 426 -6.97 -14.32 27.03
CA THR A 426 -8.09 -13.72 27.76
C THR A 426 -7.67 -13.51 29.20
N VAL A 427 -8.24 -12.51 29.87
CA VAL A 427 -7.89 -12.26 31.29
C VAL A 427 -8.55 -13.31 32.21
N SER A 428 -9.73 -13.81 31.83
CA SER A 428 -10.45 -14.95 32.39
C SER A 428 -11.49 -15.45 31.37
N GLN A 429 -12.22 -16.54 31.67
CA GLN A 429 -13.23 -17.12 30.76
C GLN A 429 -14.36 -16.14 30.38
N ASP A 430 -14.62 -15.13 31.22
CA ASP A 430 -15.67 -14.13 31.04
C ASP A 430 -15.11 -12.71 30.78
N GLU A 431 -13.80 -12.57 30.59
CA GLU A 431 -13.15 -11.26 30.40
C GLU A 431 -12.75 -10.99 28.95
N PRO A 432 -12.54 -9.71 28.59
CA PRO A 432 -12.17 -9.32 27.24
C PRO A 432 -10.91 -10.01 26.76
N PHE A 433 -10.89 -10.40 25.48
CA PHE A 433 -9.68 -10.85 24.83
C PHE A 433 -8.65 -9.72 24.76
N TRP A 434 -7.40 -10.12 24.58
CA TRP A 434 -6.30 -9.26 24.17
C TRP A 434 -5.39 -10.03 23.24
N TRP A 435 -4.73 -9.33 22.34
CA TRP A 435 -3.57 -9.86 21.64
C TRP A 435 -2.49 -8.79 21.54
N PHE A 436 -1.26 -9.23 21.42
CA PHE A 436 -0.16 -8.39 21.00
C PHE A 436 0.69 -9.07 19.94
N ASN A 437 1.31 -8.28 19.08
CA ASN A 437 2.29 -8.72 18.11
C ASN A 437 3.59 -7.94 18.33
N VAL A 438 4.70 -8.67 18.43
CA VAL A 438 6.05 -8.10 18.48
C VAL A 438 6.80 -8.55 17.23
N ARG A 439 7.28 -7.60 16.43
CA ARG A 439 8.03 -7.88 15.20
C ARG A 439 9.36 -7.13 15.16
N PRO A 440 10.44 -7.76 14.66
CA PRO A 440 11.68 -7.05 14.39
C PRO A 440 11.52 -6.15 13.17
N SER A 441 12.13 -4.97 13.21
CA SER A 441 12.33 -4.16 12.01
C SER A 441 13.33 -4.86 11.08
N ASN A 442 13.04 -4.86 9.78
CA ASN A 442 13.94 -5.45 8.77
C ASN A 442 15.22 -4.62 8.56
N THR A 443 15.25 -3.37 9.03
CA THR A 443 16.27 -2.39 8.65
C THR A 443 16.95 -1.72 9.82
N GLU A 444 16.37 -1.79 11.00
CA GLU A 444 16.84 -1.09 12.20
C GLU A 444 16.77 -2.03 13.41
N PRO A 445 17.57 -1.83 14.47
CA PRO A 445 17.54 -2.63 15.70
C PRO A 445 16.33 -2.25 16.57
N LEU A 446 15.13 -2.39 16.01
CA LEU A 446 13.86 -2.03 16.63
C LEU A 446 12.97 -3.26 16.77
N LEU A 447 12.23 -3.32 17.88
CA LEU A 447 11.03 -4.14 18.02
C LEU A 447 9.79 -3.25 17.91
N ARG A 448 8.83 -3.69 17.09
CA ARG A 448 7.54 -3.04 16.87
C ARG A 448 6.48 -3.80 17.65
N LEU A 449 5.74 -3.08 18.49
CA LEU A 449 4.64 -3.62 19.29
C LEU A 449 3.30 -3.08 18.77
N ASN A 450 2.38 -3.99 18.50
CA ASN A 450 0.95 -3.69 18.32
C ASN A 450 0.16 -4.44 19.39
N VAL A 451 -0.82 -3.79 20.01
CA VAL A 451 -1.72 -4.39 21.01
C VAL A 451 -3.16 -4.01 20.68
N GLU A 452 -4.03 -5.00 20.81
CA GLU A 452 -5.48 -4.80 20.80
C GLU A 452 -6.10 -5.49 22.02
N ALA A 453 -7.14 -4.90 22.58
CA ALA A 453 -7.98 -5.58 23.55
C ALA A 453 -9.43 -5.12 23.47
N GLY A 454 -10.34 -5.92 24.04
CA GLY A 454 -11.75 -5.57 24.09
C GLY A 454 -12.09 -4.34 24.96
N THR A 455 -11.13 -3.81 25.74
CA THR A 455 -11.30 -2.52 26.45
C THR A 455 -9.99 -1.72 26.50
N PRO A 456 -10.06 -0.38 26.58
CA PRO A 456 -8.87 0.46 26.73
C PRO A 456 -7.98 0.09 27.92
N ALA A 457 -8.58 -0.18 29.08
CA ALA A 457 -7.84 -0.53 30.29
C ALA A 457 -7.04 -1.84 30.16
N VAL A 458 -7.59 -2.85 29.46
CA VAL A 458 -6.86 -4.10 29.20
C VAL A 458 -5.75 -3.86 28.18
N MET A 459 -6.02 -3.10 27.10
CA MET A 459 -5.02 -2.77 26.08
C MET A 459 -3.83 -2.05 26.72
N GLU A 460 -4.08 -1.01 27.52
CA GLU A 460 -3.02 -0.24 28.20
C GLU A 460 -2.19 -1.13 29.13
N ARG A 461 -2.84 -1.99 29.92
CA ARG A 461 -2.14 -2.92 30.82
C ARG A 461 -1.24 -3.89 30.08
N ILE A 462 -1.72 -4.50 28.99
CA ILE A 462 -0.93 -5.44 28.19
C ILE A 462 0.20 -4.70 27.46
N ARG A 463 -0.09 -3.56 26.86
CA ARG A 463 0.91 -2.69 26.21
C ARG A 463 2.04 -2.36 27.18
N ASP A 464 1.73 -1.85 28.36
CA ASP A 464 2.76 -1.41 29.31
C ASP A 464 3.59 -2.59 29.81
N ALA A 465 2.94 -3.72 30.13
CA ALA A 465 3.64 -4.94 30.54
C ALA A 465 4.60 -5.48 29.46
N VAL A 466 4.19 -5.50 28.20
CA VAL A 466 5.05 -5.96 27.10
C VAL A 466 6.17 -4.95 26.81
N LEU A 467 5.89 -3.65 26.89
CA LEU A 467 6.92 -2.62 26.70
C LEU A 467 8.01 -2.67 27.77
N ASP A 468 7.65 -2.93 29.02
CA ASP A 468 8.61 -3.10 30.11
C ASP A 468 9.56 -4.29 29.82
N LEU A 469 9.01 -5.41 29.33
CA LEU A 469 9.81 -6.57 28.93
C LEU A 469 10.69 -6.29 27.70
N ILE A 470 10.23 -5.48 26.74
CA ILE A 470 11.00 -5.12 25.55
C ILE A 470 12.18 -4.18 25.90
N ARG A 471 11.97 -3.27 26.85
CA ARG A 471 12.90 -2.15 27.13
C ARG A 471 13.87 -2.40 28.29
N GLU A 472 13.79 -3.55 28.94
CA GLU A 472 14.81 -4.05 29.88
C GLU A 472 16.13 -4.38 29.17
#